data_AF-A0A497LKD5-F1
#
_entry.id   AF-A0A497LKD5-F1
#
_cell.length_a   1.000
_cell.length_b   1.000
_cell.length_c   1.000
_cell.angle_alpha   90.00
_cell.angle_beta   90.00
_cell.angle_gamma   90.00
#
_symmetry.space_group_name_H-M   'P 1'
#
loop_
_entity.id
_entity.type
_entity.pdbx_description
1 polymer ?
#
loop_
_entity_poly.entity_id
_entity_poly.type
_entity_poly.pdbx_seq_one_letter_code
_entity_poly.pdbx_strand_id
1 'polypeptide(L)'
;MRAISKASPKRKIKGRVPYKNFRLHHGKFLRRPDVPSRFNGEASPLEEYVKVKVEFFTTLRDITGKREEAVRLPAKATVGELLDSLSRRYGPKFVEYVFEKGEVRPNLIVMVDGKSIALLGGLKAPLKNGNTVAILPAFGGG
;
A
#
# COMPACT_ATOMS: atom_id res chain seq x y z
N MET A 1 -46.54 0.32 -39.14
CA MET A 1 -46.87 0.55 -37.72
C MET A 1 -46.42 -0.64 -36.89
N ARG A 2 -45.81 -0.37 -35.72
CA ARG A 2 -45.47 -1.25 -34.58
C ARG A 2 -44.27 -2.23 -34.66
N ALA A 3 -43.26 -1.87 -33.86
CA ALA A 3 -42.25 -2.71 -33.19
C ALA A 3 -42.91 -3.76 -32.24
N ILE A 4 -42.29 -4.76 -31.61
CA ILE A 4 -41.15 -4.84 -30.66
C ILE A 4 -41.03 -6.35 -30.33
N SER A 5 -39.88 -7.01 -30.17
CA SER A 5 -39.15 -7.13 -28.88
C SER A 5 -38.06 -8.22 -29.03
N LYS A 6 -36.78 -7.87 -28.85
CA LYS A 6 -35.71 -8.83 -28.54
C LYS A 6 -35.31 -8.58 -27.09
N ALA A 7 -35.48 -9.60 -26.24
CA ALA A 7 -35.06 -9.56 -24.85
C ALA A 7 -33.54 -9.71 -24.75
N SER A 8 -32.88 -8.79 -24.03
CA SER A 8 -31.49 -8.91 -23.57
C SER A 8 -31.48 -9.38 -22.12
N PRO A 9 -30.61 -10.31 -21.70
CA PRO A 9 -30.58 -10.76 -20.31
C PRO A 9 -29.92 -9.72 -19.40
N LYS A 10 -30.64 -9.34 -18.34
CA LYS A 10 -30.20 -8.41 -17.29
C LYS A 10 -29.10 -9.04 -16.43
N ARG A 11 -27.97 -8.34 -16.30
CA ARG A 11 -26.83 -8.65 -15.41
C ARG A 11 -27.28 -8.47 -13.94
N LYS A 12 -27.32 -9.55 -13.16
CA LYS A 12 -27.63 -9.50 -11.71
C LYS A 12 -26.40 -9.02 -10.93
N ILE A 13 -26.54 -7.91 -10.22
CA ILE A 13 -25.57 -7.43 -9.23
C ILE A 13 -25.95 -8.06 -7.89
N LYS A 14 -25.09 -8.90 -7.32
CA LYS A 14 -25.34 -9.64 -6.07
C LYS A 14 -24.93 -8.78 -4.87
N GLY A 15 -25.86 -8.60 -3.92
CA GLY A 15 -25.75 -7.69 -2.78
C GLY A 15 -24.74 -8.09 -1.70
N ARG A 16 -24.35 -7.10 -0.89
CA ARG A 16 -23.49 -7.21 0.30
C ARG A 16 -24.20 -8.00 1.41
N VAL A 17 -23.44 -8.77 2.21
CA VAL A 17 -23.93 -9.43 3.44
C VAL A 17 -22.96 -9.15 4.61
N PRO A 18 -23.42 -8.85 5.83
CA PRO A 18 -22.57 -8.39 6.94
C PRO A 18 -22.12 -9.55 7.87
N TYR A 19 -20.95 -9.40 8.51
CA TYR A 19 -20.31 -10.44 9.35
C TYR A 19 -20.77 -10.40 10.83
N LYS A 20 -21.08 -11.57 11.43
CA LYS A 20 -21.23 -11.74 12.90
C LYS A 20 -20.76 -13.13 13.42
N ASN A 21 -19.67 -13.09 14.21
CA ASN A 21 -19.15 -13.85 15.37
C ASN A 21 -19.48 -15.33 15.69
N PHE A 22 -18.49 -16.03 16.31
CA PHE A 22 -18.66 -17.19 17.22
C PHE A 22 -17.49 -17.34 18.22
N ARG A 23 -17.75 -18.03 19.34
CA ARG A 23 -16.80 -18.32 20.46
C ARG A 23 -16.60 -19.85 20.62
N LEU A 24 -15.43 -20.28 21.12
CA LEU A 24 -14.97 -21.68 21.29
C LEU A 24 -14.68 -22.02 22.77
N HIS A 25 -14.72 -23.32 23.12
CA HIS A 25 -14.20 -23.88 24.38
C HIS A 25 -12.90 -24.69 24.13
N HIS A 26 -11.91 -24.49 25.00
CA HIS A 26 -10.62 -25.21 25.16
C HIS A 26 -9.45 -24.93 24.19
N GLY A 27 -8.58 -23.98 24.60
CA GLY A 27 -7.17 -24.33 24.85
C GLY A 27 -6.11 -24.12 23.76
N LYS A 28 -5.74 -22.85 23.52
CA LYS A 28 -4.48 -22.33 22.92
C LYS A 28 -4.29 -22.45 21.39
N PHE A 29 -4.50 -21.30 20.73
CA PHE A 29 -3.98 -20.96 19.39
C PHE A 29 -2.87 -19.92 19.55
N LEU A 30 -1.71 -20.13 18.91
CA LEU A 30 -0.77 -19.04 18.63
C LEU A 30 -1.53 -18.01 17.77
N ARG A 31 -1.56 -16.75 18.20
CA ARG A 31 -2.29 -15.67 17.51
C ARG A 31 -1.71 -15.47 16.10
N ARG A 32 -2.34 -16.07 15.08
CA ARG A 32 -2.30 -15.51 13.72
C ARG A 32 -3.07 -14.18 13.77
N PRO A 33 -2.46 -13.02 13.48
CA PRO A 33 -3.15 -11.75 13.68
C PRO A 33 -4.38 -11.53 12.80
N ASP A 34 -4.59 -12.31 11.72
CA ASP A 34 -5.50 -11.83 10.65
C ASP A 34 -6.36 -12.91 9.95
N VAL A 35 -6.79 -14.00 10.61
CA VAL A 35 -7.72 -14.97 9.97
C VAL A 35 -9.08 -15.01 10.70
N PRO A 36 -10.17 -14.47 10.11
CA PRO A 36 -11.50 -14.68 10.67
C PRO A 36 -11.88 -16.16 10.57
N SER A 37 -12.16 -16.79 11.73
CA SER A 37 -12.34 -18.24 11.92
C SER A 37 -13.56 -18.89 11.23
N ARG A 38 -14.24 -18.20 10.31
CA ARG A 38 -15.46 -18.72 9.69
C ARG A 38 -15.58 -18.30 8.24
N PHE A 39 -15.01 -19.11 7.36
CA PHE A 39 -15.27 -19.04 5.92
C PHE A 39 -15.63 -20.43 5.40
N ASN A 40 -16.79 -20.51 4.77
CA ASN A 40 -17.32 -21.72 4.17
C ASN A 40 -16.77 -21.81 2.74
N GLY A 41 -15.60 -22.47 2.58
CA GLY A 41 -15.14 -23.07 1.32
C GLY A 41 -14.83 -22.20 0.10
N GLU A 42 -15.24 -20.94 0.01
CA GLU A 42 -14.80 -20.02 -1.05
C GLU A 42 -13.61 -19.22 -0.54
N ALA A 43 -12.41 -19.53 -1.05
CA ALA A 43 -11.22 -18.75 -0.78
C ALA A 43 -11.53 -17.28 -1.08
N SER A 44 -11.59 -16.44 -0.04
CA SER A 44 -11.46 -15.01 -0.23
C SER A 44 -10.19 -14.81 -1.06
N PRO A 45 -10.20 -14.06 -2.17
CA PRO A 45 -8.94 -13.63 -2.75
C PRO A 45 -8.21 -12.96 -1.59
N LEU A 46 -7.11 -13.57 -1.14
CA LEU A 46 -6.13 -12.83 -0.37
C LEU A 46 -5.86 -11.64 -1.29
N GLU A 47 -6.36 -10.45 -0.95
CA GLU A 47 -6.08 -9.29 -1.78
C GLU A 47 -4.57 -9.28 -1.93
N GLU A 48 -4.13 -9.56 -3.16
CA GLU A 48 -2.73 -9.81 -3.41
C GLU A 48 -2.04 -8.50 -3.00
N TYR A 49 -1.07 -8.60 -2.10
CA TYR A 49 -0.41 -7.43 -1.54
C TYR A 49 1.07 -7.51 -1.81
N VAL A 50 1.72 -6.37 -1.96
CA VAL A 50 3.17 -6.27 -1.94
C VAL A 50 3.60 -5.80 -0.56
N LYS A 51 4.56 -6.50 0.03
CA LYS A 51 5.27 -6.04 1.23
C LYS A 51 6.56 -5.39 0.78
N VAL A 52 6.73 -4.11 1.10
CA VAL A 52 7.96 -3.37 0.82
C VAL A 52 8.62 -2.95 2.13
N LYS A 53 9.94 -2.85 2.12
CA LYS A 53 10.72 -2.28 3.23
C LYS A 53 11.00 -0.83 2.90
N VAL A 54 10.72 0.09 3.82
CA VAL A 54 11.05 1.51 3.68
C VAL A 54 12.18 1.83 4.63
N GLU A 55 13.25 2.42 4.12
CA GLU A 55 14.39 2.88 4.91
C GLU A 55 14.35 4.39 5.05
N PHE A 56 14.42 4.87 6.30
CA PHE A 56 14.39 6.29 6.64
C PHE A 56 15.79 6.77 7.02
N PHE A 57 16.12 7.99 6.59
CA PHE A 57 17.41 8.61 6.82
C PHE A 57 17.24 10.03 7.39
N THR A 58 18.27 10.49 8.10
CA THR A 58 18.35 11.85 8.65
C THR A 58 17.04 12.28 9.33
N THR A 59 16.46 13.41 8.92
CA THR A 59 15.23 14.00 9.48
C THR A 59 14.03 13.05 9.41
N LEU A 60 13.95 12.15 8.43
CA LEU A 60 12.86 11.18 8.37
C LEU A 60 12.92 10.18 9.52
N ARG A 61 14.09 9.91 10.11
CA ARG A 61 14.17 9.08 11.32
C ARG A 61 13.54 9.78 12.52
N ASP A 62 13.72 11.08 12.63
CA ASP A 62 13.13 11.90 13.70
C ASP A 62 11.62 12.04 13.51
N ILE A 63 11.16 12.23 12.28
CA ILE A 63 9.72 12.32 11.94
C ILE A 63 9.01 11.00 12.19
N THR A 64 9.62 9.87 11.83
CA THR A 64 8.98 8.55 11.90
C THR A 64 9.23 7.81 13.21
N GLY A 65 10.27 8.20 13.96
CA GLY A 65 10.78 7.46 15.11
C GLY A 65 11.41 6.11 14.74
N LYS A 66 11.68 5.84 13.46
CA LYS A 66 12.10 4.53 12.95
C LYS A 66 13.28 4.65 12.01
N ARG A 67 14.10 3.60 11.97
CA ARG A 67 15.16 3.42 10.96
C ARG A 67 14.62 2.81 9.67
N GLU A 68 13.69 1.88 9.81
CA GLU A 68 13.00 1.23 8.71
C GLU A 68 11.62 0.74 9.15
N GLU A 69 10.75 0.47 8.18
CA GLU A 69 9.42 -0.10 8.40
C GLU A 69 8.98 -0.98 7.23
N ALA A 70 8.28 -2.06 7.51
CA ALA A 70 7.60 -2.84 6.48
C ALA A 70 6.19 -2.29 6.23
N VAL A 71 5.87 -2.00 4.97
CA VAL A 71 4.56 -1.50 4.54
C VAL A 71 3.90 -2.52 3.62
N ARG A 72 2.63 -2.82 3.88
CA ARG A 72 1.78 -3.63 2.99
C ARG A 72 0.94 -2.70 2.13
N LEU A 73 0.94 -2.93 0.82
CA LEU A 73 0.20 -2.17 -0.17
C LEU A 73 -0.52 -3.14 -1.13
N PRO A 74 -1.55 -2.69 -1.88
CA PRO A 74 -2.17 -3.51 -2.93
C PRO A 74 -1.14 -4.04 -3.95
N ALA A 75 -1.42 -5.18 -4.59
CA ALA A 75 -0.48 -5.92 -5.46
C ALA A 75 0.18 -5.09 -6.58
N LYS A 76 -0.49 -4.04 -7.04
CA LYS A 76 -0.07 -3.19 -8.16
C LYS A 76 0.38 -1.81 -7.71
N ALA A 77 0.76 -1.68 -6.44
CA ALA A 77 1.05 -0.39 -5.87
C ALA A 77 2.28 0.26 -6.49
N THR A 78 2.29 1.59 -6.46
CA THR A 78 3.38 2.42 -6.98
C THR A 78 4.12 3.12 -5.85
N VAL A 79 5.27 3.72 -6.17
CA VAL A 79 6.00 4.58 -5.23
C VAL A 79 5.12 5.74 -4.73
N GLY A 80 4.30 6.34 -5.59
CA GLY A 80 3.36 7.39 -5.19
C GLY A 80 2.39 6.92 -4.11
N GLU A 81 1.77 5.75 -4.32
CA GLU A 81 0.84 5.17 -3.33
C GLU A 81 1.54 4.79 -2.01
N LEU A 82 2.81 4.39 -2.07
CA LEU A 82 3.62 4.20 -0.87
C LEU A 82 3.82 5.53 -0.11
N LEU A 83 4.22 6.60 -0.79
CA LEU A 83 4.44 7.90 -0.17
C LEU A 83 3.14 8.52 0.36
N ASP A 84 2.01 8.30 -0.31
CA ASP A 84 0.68 8.68 0.16
C ASP A 84 0.29 7.91 1.44
N SER A 85 0.56 6.61 1.47
CA SER A 85 0.33 5.76 2.66
C SER A 85 1.17 6.23 3.86
N LEU A 86 2.44 6.59 3.62
CA LEU A 86 3.32 7.15 4.65
C LEU A 86 2.86 8.55 5.10
N SER A 87 2.42 9.40 4.17
CA SER A 87 1.86 10.72 4.47
C SER A 87 0.65 10.63 5.40
N ARG A 88 -0.27 9.70 5.13
CA ARG A 88 -1.44 9.47 6.01
C ARG A 88 -1.04 8.93 7.38
N ARG A 89 0.05 8.17 7.46
CA ARG A 89 0.54 7.55 8.70
C ARG A 89 1.28 8.54 9.60
N TYR A 90 2.16 9.37 9.03
CA TYR A 90 3.06 10.26 9.77
C TYR A 90 2.61 11.72 9.78
N GLY A 91 1.59 12.07 8.99
CA GLY A 91 0.92 13.36 9.04
C GLY A 91 1.71 14.51 8.42
N PRO A 92 1.35 15.76 8.76
CA PRO A 92 1.82 16.97 8.06
C PRO A 92 3.34 17.11 8.00
N LYS A 93 4.06 16.77 9.07
CA LYS A 93 5.53 16.85 9.11
C LYS A 93 6.20 15.99 8.04
N PHE A 94 5.65 14.81 7.77
CA PHE A 94 6.15 13.96 6.69
C PHE A 94 5.85 14.57 5.33
N VAL A 95 4.63 15.09 5.15
CA VAL A 95 4.21 15.75 3.89
C VAL A 95 5.10 16.94 3.57
N GLU A 96 5.31 17.84 4.53
CA GLU A 96 6.17 19.03 4.41
C GLU A 96 7.64 18.68 4.12
N TYR A 97 8.11 17.56 4.68
CA TYR A 97 9.47 17.11 4.43
C TYR A 97 9.62 16.49 3.04
N VAL A 98 8.66 15.67 2.60
CA VAL A 98 8.79 14.87 1.38
C VAL A 98 8.31 15.61 0.13
N PHE A 99 7.29 16.46 0.26
CA PHE A 99 6.63 17.09 -0.88
C PHE A 99 6.75 18.62 -0.89
N GLU A 100 6.81 19.17 -2.09
CA GLU A 100 6.65 20.60 -2.37
C GLU A 100 5.77 20.74 -3.62
N LYS A 101 4.69 21.53 -3.51
CA LYS A 101 3.72 21.75 -4.62
C LYS A 101 3.16 20.46 -5.24
N GLY A 102 3.04 19.39 -4.45
CA GLY A 102 2.50 18.10 -4.88
C GLY A 102 3.52 17.17 -5.55
N GLU A 103 4.79 17.59 -5.66
CA GLU A 103 5.89 16.76 -6.18
C GLU A 103 6.88 16.43 -5.05
N VAL A 104 7.67 15.37 -5.24
CA VAL A 104 8.77 15.06 -4.30
C VAL A 104 9.77 16.20 -4.35
N ARG A 105 10.20 16.69 -3.18
CA ARG A 105 11.12 17.82 -3.11
C ARG A 105 12.41 17.53 -3.88
N PRO A 106 12.95 18.52 -4.62
CA PRO A 106 14.13 18.31 -5.47
C PRO A 106 15.41 18.00 -4.68
N ASN A 107 15.43 18.34 -3.39
CA ASN A 107 16.53 17.99 -2.49
C ASN A 107 16.39 16.58 -1.89
N LEU A 108 15.47 15.74 -2.38
CA LEU A 108 15.32 14.35 -2.00
C LEU A 108 15.54 13.42 -3.19
N ILE A 109 16.12 12.26 -2.90
CA ILE A 109 16.26 11.14 -3.83
C ILE A 109 15.44 9.98 -3.28
N VAL A 110 14.51 9.46 -4.08
CA VAL A 110 13.78 8.25 -3.77
C VAL A 110 14.32 7.11 -4.63
N MET A 111 14.62 5.99 -4.00
CA MET A 111 15.23 4.83 -4.65
C MET A 111 14.38 3.59 -4.44
N VAL A 112 14.31 2.72 -5.45
CA VAL A 112 13.77 1.35 -5.35
C VAL A 112 14.91 0.38 -5.67
N ASP A 113 15.27 -0.48 -4.71
CA ASP A 113 16.40 -1.43 -4.80
C ASP A 113 17.69 -0.78 -5.33
N GLY A 114 18.02 0.40 -4.81
CA GLY A 114 19.23 1.14 -5.18
C GLY A 114 19.15 1.87 -6.53
N LYS A 115 18.00 1.93 -7.20
CA LYS A 115 17.80 2.70 -8.44
C LYS A 115 16.88 3.89 -8.22
N SER A 116 17.29 5.07 -8.67
CA SER A 116 16.47 6.29 -8.57
C SER A 116 15.15 6.15 -9.32
N ILE A 117 14.05 6.58 -8.69
CA ILE A 117 12.73 6.54 -9.34
C ILE A 117 12.66 7.45 -10.56
N ALA A 118 13.52 8.47 -10.66
CA ALA A 118 13.62 9.30 -11.86
C ALA A 118 13.92 8.47 -13.13
N LEU A 119 14.64 7.35 -12.98
CA LEU A 119 14.94 6.40 -14.05
C LEU A 119 13.88 5.31 -14.21
N LEU A 120 12.95 5.18 -13.25
CA LEU A 120 11.95 4.09 -13.18
C LEU A 120 10.51 4.57 -13.46
N GLY A 121 10.32 5.80 -13.92
CA GLY A 121 9.00 6.38 -14.18
C GLY A 121 8.41 7.22 -13.03
N GLY A 122 9.27 7.70 -12.13
CA GLY A 122 8.93 8.60 -11.03
C GLY A 122 7.96 7.95 -10.04
N LEU A 123 6.95 8.72 -9.61
CA LEU A 123 5.93 8.24 -8.68
C LEU A 123 5.11 7.07 -9.24
N LYS A 124 5.09 6.85 -10.55
CA LYS A 124 4.39 5.74 -11.19
C LYS A 124 5.20 4.43 -11.20
N ALA A 125 6.45 4.44 -10.72
CA ALA A 125 7.28 3.25 -10.65
C ALA A 125 6.57 2.14 -9.86
N PRO A 126 6.39 0.94 -10.43
CA PRO A 126 5.67 -0.15 -9.78
C PRO A 126 6.53 -0.78 -8.67
N LEU A 127 5.89 -1.11 -7.56
CA LEU A 127 6.50 -1.83 -6.45
C LEU A 127 6.19 -3.31 -6.52
N LYS A 128 7.18 -4.13 -6.15
CA LYS A 128 7.10 -5.58 -6.04
C LYS A 128 7.30 -6.01 -4.59
N ASN A 129 6.77 -7.19 -4.27
CA ASN A 129 7.00 -7.78 -2.96
C ASN A 129 8.51 -7.98 -2.72
N GLY A 130 8.98 -7.51 -1.56
CA GLY A 130 10.39 -7.56 -1.18
C GLY A 130 11.23 -6.34 -1.58
N ASN A 131 10.69 -5.40 -2.38
CA ASN A 131 11.45 -4.18 -2.70
C ASN A 131 11.82 -3.40 -1.44
N THR A 132 13.01 -2.81 -1.48
CA THR A 132 13.47 -1.81 -0.53
C THR A 132 13.36 -0.43 -1.16
N VAL A 133 12.67 0.48 -0.45
CA VAL A 133 12.51 1.88 -0.85
C VAL A 133 13.27 2.76 0.14
N ALA A 134 14.22 3.55 -0.36
CA ALA A 134 14.95 4.52 0.45
C ALA A 134 14.53 5.94 0.09
N ILE A 135 14.36 6.80 1.10
CA ILE A 135 14.12 8.23 0.93
C ILE A 135 15.29 8.97 1.56
N LEU A 136 16.10 9.60 0.72
CA LEU A 136 17.39 10.18 1.09
C LEU A 136 17.39 11.68 0.81
N PRO A 137 18.01 12.51 1.65
CA PRO A 137 18.42 13.84 1.22
C PRO A 137 19.45 13.71 0.09
N ALA A 138 19.31 14.55 -0.93
CA ALA A 138 20.31 14.75 -1.96
C ALA A 138 21.51 15.47 -1.32
N PHE A 139 22.44 14.70 -0.75
CA PHE A 139 23.75 15.22 -0.43
C PHE A 139 24.55 15.19 -1.73
N GLY A 140 24.87 16.38 -2.24
CA GLY A 140 25.82 16.50 -3.34
C GLY A 140 27.11 15.80 -2.94
N GLY A 141 27.46 14.73 -3.68
CA GLY A 141 28.86 14.31 -3.72
C GLY A 141 29.68 15.49 -4.21
N GLY A 142 30.81 15.75 -3.55
CA GLY A 142 31.73 16.84 -3.87
C GLY A 142 32.31 16.75 -5.28
#